data_AF-A0A3M1TI67-F1
#
_entry.id   AF-A0A3M1TI67-F1
#
_cell.length_a   1.000
_cell.length_b   1.000
_cell.length_c   1.000
_cell.angle_alpha   90.00
_cell.angle_beta   90.00
_cell.angle_gamma   90.00
#
_symmetry.space_group_name_H-M   'P 1'
#
loop_
_entity.id
_entity.type
_entity.pdbx_description
1 polymer ?
#
loop_
_entity_poly.entity_id
_entity_poly.type
_entity_poly.pdbx_seq_one_letter_code
_entity_poly.pdbx_strand_id
1 'polypeptide(L)'
;MRLRETSSTPSRSKEASSLVSEWRISSFSLASRTRAARSSANSLRSLRRRFSRLRRRVSLSRTALRTRSSSLARRNRATSSCRSSASGRSAANVLTRCRPGGCSPGAKVAPAPPRGKAPARRRARGFRPPPCLAARRCCGIVLATDRRGALVKVAANITEAIGNTPLVRLNRLPAQWGVEAQILVKLGYMNPGGSYKDRIGLQMLKDAEERGDLRPGGTIVECTSGNTGMGLALAAVAKGYRCVFVMPDKMSREKIDALRALGAEVIVTPTAVERDDPRSYYSVAARITEETPGAWHANQYFNESNPRAHYLTTGPEIWRDTDGKIDVFVNGMGTGGTLSGVGRYLKEQNPEVKIVGVDPVGSMYYDKFHSDVDVRPQTYLVEGIGEDFYPTTMDLSILDDCLRITDQECFTTARKLARLEGIFSGGSTGAAVWGALEYARRNELGPDKIVVVMACDHGLRYLSKVYSEQWLQENSMLENESSLAASDLLAGKPGGLETICVDEGAPAAEALRLIKEHDVSQLPVTREGKPVGSVAETALVELFVQHRDPQEVRVAEIMGPAFPTVEPSASLEQVAGLLTRDNPAVLVEQPTGKLGIITKYDLISHIAR
;
A
#
# COMPACT_ATOMS: atom_id res chain seq x y z
N MET A 1 -41.88 -8.54 73.42
CA MET A 1 -42.94 -9.06 72.51
C MET A 1 -42.44 -10.35 71.86
N ARG A 2 -43.28 -11.18 71.23
CA ARG A 2 -42.97 -12.62 71.03
C ARG A 2 -41.80 -12.90 70.06
N LEU A 3 -40.79 -13.60 70.56
CA LEU A 3 -39.97 -14.54 69.78
C LEU A 3 -40.63 -15.94 69.81
N ARG A 4 -40.43 -16.74 68.76
CA ARG A 4 -40.61 -18.20 68.78
C ARG A 4 -39.68 -18.86 67.79
N GLU A 5 -38.95 -19.87 68.26
CA GLU A 5 -38.29 -20.88 67.44
C GLU A 5 -39.27 -22.03 67.14
N THR A 6 -39.12 -22.67 65.99
CA THR A 6 -39.48 -24.09 65.79
C THR A 6 -38.56 -24.68 64.72
N SER A 7 -37.88 -25.77 65.06
CA SER A 7 -37.01 -26.52 64.14
C SER A 7 -37.78 -27.68 63.48
N SER A 8 -37.41 -28.04 62.24
CA SER A 8 -37.78 -29.32 61.63
C SER A 8 -36.77 -29.74 60.56
N THR A 9 -36.40 -31.03 60.56
CA THR A 9 -35.44 -31.64 59.62
C THR A 9 -36.13 -32.69 58.73
N PRO A 10 -35.96 -32.65 57.39
CA PRO A 10 -36.34 -33.76 56.51
C PRO A 10 -35.24 -34.83 56.40
N SER A 11 -35.59 -36.01 55.87
CA SER A 11 -34.79 -37.22 55.90
C SER A 11 -33.88 -37.46 54.67
N ARG A 12 -32.72 -38.09 54.90
CA ARG A 12 -31.83 -38.63 53.85
C ARG A 12 -32.31 -40.02 53.39
N SER A 13 -32.89 -40.15 52.19
CA SER A 13 -33.12 -41.49 51.59
C SER A 13 -33.32 -41.56 50.07
N LYS A 14 -33.04 -40.50 49.27
CA LYS A 14 -33.26 -40.53 47.80
C LYS A 14 -32.08 -40.17 46.88
N GLU A 15 -31.01 -39.56 47.38
CA GLU A 15 -29.88 -39.12 46.53
C GLU A 15 -28.83 -40.20 46.22
N ALA A 16 -28.87 -41.34 46.91
CA ALA A 16 -27.85 -42.40 46.76
C ALA A 16 -27.94 -43.20 45.44
N SER A 17 -29.03 -43.07 44.68
CA SER A 17 -29.30 -43.91 43.50
C SER A 17 -28.86 -43.27 42.17
N SER A 18 -28.86 -41.93 42.08
CA SER A 18 -28.43 -41.20 40.87
C SER A 18 -26.91 -41.18 40.69
N LEU A 19 -26.14 -41.08 41.77
CA LEU A 19 -24.67 -40.97 41.70
C LEU A 19 -23.97 -42.24 41.19
N VAL A 20 -24.64 -43.40 41.23
CA VAL A 20 -24.07 -44.69 40.80
C VAL A 20 -24.16 -44.91 39.29
N SER A 21 -25.14 -44.29 38.60
CA SER A 21 -25.28 -44.39 37.15
C SER A 21 -24.30 -43.46 36.40
N GLU A 22 -24.10 -42.24 36.88
CA GLU A 22 -23.18 -41.26 36.25
C GLU A 22 -21.72 -41.74 36.23
N TRP A 23 -21.25 -42.40 37.30
CA TRP A 23 -19.90 -42.95 37.38
C TRP A 23 -19.61 -44.03 36.32
N ARG A 24 -20.61 -44.83 35.94
CA ARG A 24 -20.46 -45.84 34.87
C ARG A 24 -20.35 -45.20 33.48
N ILE A 25 -21.06 -44.10 33.24
CA ILE A 25 -21.04 -43.37 31.95
C ILE A 25 -19.71 -42.63 31.77
N SER A 26 -19.21 -41.95 32.81
CA SER A 26 -17.91 -41.27 32.79
C SER A 26 -16.75 -42.21 32.43
N SER A 27 -16.75 -43.43 33.01
CA SER A 27 -15.71 -44.44 32.83
C SER A 27 -15.51 -44.87 31.37
N PHE A 28 -16.58 -44.99 30.57
CA PHE A 28 -16.50 -45.35 29.15
C PHE A 28 -15.98 -44.20 28.27
N SER A 29 -16.24 -42.94 28.66
CA SER A 29 -15.73 -41.75 27.96
C SER A 29 -14.20 -41.61 28.06
N LEU A 30 -13.61 -41.96 29.21
CA LEU A 30 -12.16 -41.90 29.41
C LEU A 30 -11.41 -42.98 28.60
N ALA A 31 -11.95 -44.20 28.53
CA ALA A 31 -11.35 -45.32 27.80
C ALA A 31 -11.34 -45.11 26.27
N SER A 32 -12.35 -44.41 25.74
CA SER A 32 -12.45 -44.06 24.31
C SER A 32 -11.53 -42.89 23.95
N ARG A 33 -11.54 -41.81 24.74
CA ARG A 33 -10.64 -40.64 24.55
C ARG A 33 -9.17 -41.03 24.58
N THR A 34 -8.76 -41.94 25.47
CA THR A 34 -7.36 -42.41 25.56
C THR A 34 -6.91 -43.28 24.37
N ARG A 35 -7.81 -44.02 23.71
CA ARG A 35 -7.51 -44.69 22.44
C ARG A 35 -7.33 -43.69 21.29
N ALA A 36 -8.21 -42.69 21.17
CA ALA A 36 -8.09 -41.65 20.17
C ALA A 36 -6.76 -40.88 20.28
N ALA A 37 -6.37 -40.46 21.48
CA ALA A 37 -5.10 -39.77 21.72
C ALA A 37 -3.87 -40.61 21.30
N ARG A 38 -3.86 -41.93 21.57
CA ARG A 38 -2.78 -42.83 21.15
C ARG A 38 -2.70 -43.00 19.62
N SER A 39 -3.84 -43.01 18.93
CA SER A 39 -3.89 -43.01 17.45
C SER A 39 -3.25 -41.74 16.88
N SER A 40 -3.71 -40.57 17.33
CA SER A 40 -3.19 -39.27 16.89
C SER A 40 -1.70 -39.10 17.16
N ALA A 41 -1.20 -39.55 18.32
CA ALA A 41 0.22 -39.51 18.65
C ALA A 41 1.09 -40.37 17.70
N ASN A 42 0.59 -41.53 17.27
CA ASN A 42 1.28 -42.38 16.29
C ASN A 42 1.24 -41.77 14.87
N SER A 43 0.14 -41.15 14.47
CA SER A 43 0.06 -40.39 13.21
C SER A 43 1.08 -39.23 13.20
N LEU A 44 1.16 -38.45 14.28
CA LEU A 44 2.13 -37.36 14.41
C LEU A 44 3.59 -37.85 14.42
N ARG A 45 3.88 -39.01 15.02
CA ARG A 45 5.21 -39.65 14.93
C ARG A 45 5.54 -40.13 13.51
N SER A 46 4.55 -40.65 12.77
CA SER A 46 4.68 -41.01 11.35
C SER A 46 4.98 -39.77 10.48
N LEU A 47 4.20 -38.70 10.64
CA LEU A 47 4.40 -37.42 9.95
C LEU A 47 5.77 -36.80 10.25
N ARG A 48 6.20 -36.73 11.51
CA ARG A 48 7.56 -36.26 11.87
C ARG A 48 8.67 -37.11 11.23
N ARG A 49 8.48 -38.44 11.10
CA ARG A 49 9.42 -39.33 10.37
C ARG A 49 9.38 -39.14 8.84
N ARG A 50 8.25 -38.75 8.25
CA ARG A 50 8.17 -38.36 6.83
C ARG A 50 8.87 -37.01 6.59
N PHE A 51 8.59 -35.99 7.40
CA PHE A 51 9.21 -34.67 7.29
C PHE A 51 10.74 -34.69 7.49
N SER A 52 11.28 -35.51 8.41
CA SER A 52 12.73 -35.61 8.61
C SER A 52 13.44 -36.30 7.42
N ARG A 53 12.80 -37.31 6.81
CA ARG A 53 13.26 -37.91 5.54
C ARG A 53 13.20 -36.90 4.38
N LEU A 54 12.16 -36.08 4.31
CA LEU A 54 12.01 -35.03 3.30
C LEU A 54 13.10 -33.95 3.44
N ARG A 55 13.34 -33.44 4.66
CA ARG A 55 14.44 -32.49 4.94
C ARG A 55 15.81 -33.06 4.54
N ARG A 56 16.09 -34.35 4.81
CA ARG A 56 17.35 -34.99 4.37
C ARG A 56 17.48 -35.09 2.85
N ARG A 57 16.39 -35.36 2.10
CA ARG A 57 16.42 -35.31 0.63
C ARG A 57 16.70 -33.90 0.13
N VAL A 58 16.01 -32.88 0.66
CA VAL A 58 16.22 -31.47 0.26
C VAL A 58 17.63 -30.97 0.58
N SER A 59 18.25 -31.39 1.69
CA SER A 59 19.65 -31.03 1.98
C SER A 59 20.63 -31.66 0.98
N LEU A 60 20.43 -32.92 0.58
CA LEU A 60 21.29 -33.58 -0.41
C LEU A 60 21.20 -32.90 -1.79
N SER A 61 20.00 -32.51 -2.22
CA SER A 61 19.81 -31.73 -3.47
C SER A 61 20.51 -30.36 -3.42
N ARG A 62 20.50 -29.67 -2.28
CA ARG A 62 21.23 -28.39 -2.10
C ARG A 62 22.75 -28.57 -2.18
N THR A 63 23.31 -29.68 -1.68
CA THR A 63 24.74 -29.98 -1.82
C THR A 63 25.11 -30.26 -3.28
N ALA A 64 24.29 -31.02 -4.01
CA ALA A 64 24.51 -31.33 -5.44
C ALA A 64 24.38 -30.10 -6.36
N LEU A 65 23.58 -29.09 -5.98
CA LEU A 65 23.51 -27.81 -6.69
C LEU A 65 24.74 -26.93 -6.44
N ARG A 66 25.30 -26.94 -5.22
CA ARG A 66 26.52 -26.17 -4.89
C ARG A 66 27.78 -26.66 -5.62
N THR A 67 27.83 -27.92 -6.07
CA THR A 67 28.96 -28.44 -6.87
C THR A 67 28.82 -28.18 -8.38
N ARG A 68 27.68 -27.67 -8.86
CA ARG A 68 27.49 -27.27 -10.27
C ARG A 68 27.70 -25.79 -10.55
N SER A 69 27.58 -24.89 -9.57
CA SER A 69 27.86 -23.45 -9.80
C SER A 69 29.36 -23.13 -9.84
N SER A 70 30.22 -23.94 -9.20
CA SER A 70 31.67 -23.73 -9.14
C SER A 70 32.42 -24.07 -10.44
N SER A 71 31.82 -24.82 -11.36
CA SER A 71 32.41 -25.14 -12.67
C SER A 71 32.14 -24.05 -13.73
N LEU A 72 30.95 -23.43 -13.70
CA LEU A 72 30.58 -22.33 -14.60
C LEU A 72 31.37 -21.04 -14.30
N ALA A 73 31.64 -20.75 -13.02
CA ALA A 73 32.41 -19.57 -12.60
C ALA A 73 33.88 -19.54 -13.09
N ARG A 74 34.40 -20.64 -13.68
CA ARG A 74 35.78 -20.74 -14.18
C ARG A 74 35.96 -20.47 -15.68
N ARG A 75 34.91 -20.19 -16.47
CA ARG A 75 35.04 -19.92 -17.92
C ARG A 75 35.09 -18.44 -18.34
N ASN A 76 34.70 -17.50 -17.49
CA ASN A 76 34.64 -16.06 -17.84
C ASN A 76 35.78 -15.21 -17.21
N ARG A 77 37.01 -15.71 -17.16
CA ARG A 77 38.23 -14.93 -16.85
C ARG A 77 39.35 -15.24 -17.84
N ALA A 78 39.17 -14.86 -19.11
CA ALA A 78 40.14 -15.11 -20.18
C ALA A 78 40.13 -14.05 -21.31
N THR A 79 40.01 -12.76 -20.96
CA THR A 79 40.35 -11.62 -21.84
C THR A 79 40.69 -10.39 -20.98
N SER A 80 41.45 -9.44 -21.54
CA SER A 80 42.00 -8.20 -20.92
C SER A 80 43.04 -8.38 -19.79
N SER A 81 44.27 -8.70 -20.19
CA SER A 81 45.49 -8.32 -19.48
C SER A 81 46.43 -7.54 -20.44
N CYS A 82 47.50 -6.96 -19.91
CA CYS A 82 48.36 -5.93 -20.53
C CYS A 82 47.71 -4.53 -20.65
N ARG A 83 48.38 -3.42 -20.31
CA ARG A 83 49.76 -3.28 -19.77
C ARG A 83 49.84 -2.19 -18.69
N SER A 84 50.80 -2.37 -17.80
CA SER A 84 51.14 -1.50 -16.69
C SER A 84 52.24 -0.50 -17.05
N SER A 85 52.31 0.59 -16.30
CA SER A 85 53.55 1.05 -15.66
C SER A 85 53.21 2.10 -14.58
N ALA A 86 54.04 2.21 -13.54
CA ALA A 86 53.79 3.11 -12.42
C ALA A 86 55.10 3.69 -11.87
N SER A 87 55.16 5.02 -11.78
CA SER A 87 56.13 5.82 -11.00
C SER A 87 55.71 7.30 -11.09
N GLY A 88 56.14 8.21 -10.20
CA GLY A 88 56.89 7.95 -8.97
C GLY A 88 57.68 9.17 -8.46
N ARG A 89 56.98 10.10 -7.77
CA ARG A 89 57.51 11.17 -6.90
C ARG A 89 58.32 12.35 -7.52
N SER A 90 57.93 13.53 -7.05
CA SER A 90 58.81 14.65 -6.65
C SER A 90 59.34 15.65 -7.68
N ALA A 91 59.90 16.73 -7.10
CA ALA A 91 60.64 17.86 -7.66
C ALA A 91 59.86 18.88 -8.51
N ALA A 92 60.09 20.15 -8.17
CA ALA A 92 59.66 21.32 -8.92
C ALA A 92 60.86 22.00 -9.61
N ASN A 93 60.63 23.24 -10.10
CA ASN A 93 61.58 24.34 -10.29
C ASN A 93 62.17 24.66 -11.70
N VAL A 94 62.39 25.97 -11.87
CA VAL A 94 63.20 26.71 -12.89
C VAL A 94 62.69 26.81 -14.34
N LEU A 95 61.92 27.88 -14.57
CA LEU A 95 62.22 29.00 -15.51
C LEU A 95 63.13 28.75 -16.74
N THR A 96 62.61 29.03 -17.94
CA THR A 96 62.98 30.15 -18.86
C THR A 96 62.27 29.97 -20.22
N ARG A 97 62.30 30.86 -21.21
CA ARG A 97 62.04 32.32 -21.40
C ARG A 97 62.36 32.60 -22.89
N CYS A 98 61.73 33.61 -23.50
CA CYS A 98 62.07 34.21 -24.82
C CYS A 98 61.48 33.60 -26.12
N ARG A 99 61.61 34.41 -27.18
CA ARG A 99 60.91 34.55 -28.49
C ARG A 99 61.99 35.04 -29.52
N PRO A 100 61.70 35.39 -30.80
CA PRO A 100 60.82 34.83 -31.85
C PRO A 100 61.50 34.81 -33.26
N GLY A 101 60.76 34.46 -34.34
CA GLY A 101 60.96 35.04 -35.70
C GLY A 101 61.11 34.07 -36.89
N GLY A 102 60.67 34.50 -38.10
CA GLY A 102 60.88 33.80 -39.40
C GLY A 102 59.72 33.94 -40.41
N CYS A 103 60.00 34.30 -41.69
CA CYS A 103 58.99 34.62 -42.74
C CYS A 103 59.63 34.80 -44.16
N SER A 104 58.93 34.82 -45.32
CA SER A 104 57.48 34.64 -45.62
C SER A 104 57.12 33.71 -46.82
N PRO A 105 57.25 34.05 -48.13
CA PRO A 105 56.11 33.81 -49.05
C PRO A 105 56.36 33.27 -50.49
N GLY A 106 55.28 32.75 -51.10
CA GLY A 106 55.07 32.53 -52.55
C GLY A 106 53.92 31.52 -52.81
N ALA A 107 53.06 31.59 -53.84
CA ALA A 107 52.84 32.56 -54.93
C ALA A 107 51.34 32.53 -55.40
N LYS A 108 51.00 33.07 -56.59
CA LYS A 108 49.63 33.22 -57.18
C LYS A 108 49.46 32.31 -58.43
N VAL A 109 48.33 32.16 -59.16
CA VAL A 109 47.08 32.96 -59.39
C VAL A 109 45.87 32.00 -59.67
N ALA A 110 44.66 32.53 -59.92
CA ALA A 110 43.46 31.83 -60.46
C ALA A 110 43.31 32.08 -62.00
N PRO A 111 42.21 31.74 -62.76
CA PRO A 111 40.75 31.76 -62.47
C PRO A 111 40.12 30.32 -62.51
N ALA A 112 38.84 29.98 -62.81
CA ALA A 112 37.63 30.66 -63.30
C ALA A 112 36.29 29.93 -62.89
N PRO A 113 35.08 30.48 -63.14
CA PRO A 113 33.77 29.89 -62.80
C PRO A 113 32.86 29.64 -64.06
N PRO A 114 31.51 29.43 -64.00
CA PRO A 114 30.58 29.15 -62.88
C PRO A 114 29.59 27.96 -63.13
N ARG A 115 28.77 27.58 -62.11
CA ARG A 115 27.30 27.34 -62.21
C ARG A 115 26.66 26.75 -60.91
N GLY A 116 25.49 27.29 -60.52
CA GLY A 116 24.31 26.45 -60.19
C GLY A 116 24.01 25.95 -58.76
N LYS A 117 23.33 26.78 -57.94
CA LYS A 117 22.40 26.40 -56.84
C LYS A 117 23.01 25.71 -55.58
N ALA A 118 22.17 25.50 -54.56
CA ALA A 118 22.48 25.39 -53.12
C ALA A 118 21.76 24.16 -52.48
N PRO A 119 21.78 23.88 -51.13
CA PRO A 119 22.36 24.65 -50.01
C PRO A 119 23.10 23.85 -48.89
N ALA A 120 23.98 24.51 -48.12
CA ALA A 120 24.44 24.01 -46.82
C ALA A 120 24.93 25.10 -45.82
N ARG A 121 24.38 25.03 -44.59
CA ARG A 121 24.94 25.41 -43.27
C ARG A 121 25.98 26.55 -43.20
N ARG A 122 25.56 27.74 -42.75
CA ARG A 122 26.45 28.72 -42.09
C ARG A 122 26.76 28.27 -40.65
N ARG A 123 28.04 28.18 -40.27
CA ARG A 123 28.46 28.26 -38.86
C ARG A 123 28.58 29.73 -38.45
N ALA A 124 27.96 30.11 -37.34
CA ALA A 124 28.05 31.47 -36.78
C ALA A 124 29.35 31.69 -35.98
N ARG A 125 29.64 32.95 -35.65
CA ARG A 125 30.91 33.39 -35.02
C ARG A 125 30.93 33.12 -33.51
N GLY A 126 32.14 33.03 -32.95
CA GLY A 126 32.37 32.68 -31.55
C GLY A 126 31.89 33.75 -30.54
N PHE A 127 31.45 33.29 -29.38
CA PHE A 127 30.97 34.10 -28.27
C PHE A 127 32.13 34.47 -27.34
N ARG A 128 32.18 35.71 -26.84
CA ARG A 128 33.13 36.09 -25.77
C ARG A 128 32.57 35.63 -24.40
N PRO A 129 33.38 35.07 -23.49
CA PRO A 129 32.93 34.85 -22.13
C PRO A 129 32.73 36.19 -21.40
N PRO A 130 31.79 36.27 -20.43
CA PRO A 130 31.65 37.44 -19.57
C PRO A 130 32.85 37.59 -18.62
N PRO A 131 33.09 38.79 -18.03
CA PRO A 131 34.19 39.00 -17.09
C PRO A 131 34.02 38.13 -15.84
N CYS A 132 35.14 37.65 -15.31
CA CYS A 132 35.18 36.79 -14.12
C CYS A 132 34.64 37.53 -12.89
N LEU A 133 33.63 36.95 -12.23
CA LEU A 133 33.13 37.44 -10.94
C LEU A 133 34.26 37.39 -9.90
N ALA A 134 34.69 38.55 -9.41
CA ALA A 134 35.71 38.66 -8.39
C ALA A 134 35.17 38.19 -7.04
N ALA A 135 35.60 37.00 -6.61
CA ALA A 135 35.23 36.43 -5.31
C ALA A 135 35.81 37.25 -4.15
N ARG A 136 35.05 38.23 -3.65
CA ARG A 136 35.40 38.99 -2.43
C ARG A 136 35.36 38.06 -1.22
N ARG A 137 36.53 37.74 -0.67
CA ARG A 137 36.66 37.06 0.63
C ARG A 137 36.26 38.01 1.77
N CYS A 138 35.05 37.85 2.28
CA CYS A 138 34.66 38.22 3.64
C CYS A 138 33.97 37.01 4.30
N CYS A 139 34.18 36.85 5.61
CA CYS A 139 33.74 35.79 6.52
C CYS A 139 32.81 34.67 5.98
N GLY A 140 33.38 33.47 5.85
CA GLY A 140 32.85 32.28 6.53
C GLY A 140 31.67 31.51 5.92
N ILE A 141 30.94 32.01 4.92
CA ILE A 141 29.80 31.30 4.32
C ILE A 141 30.01 31.08 2.82
N VAL A 142 30.01 29.81 2.39
CA VAL A 142 29.97 29.43 0.97
C VAL A 142 28.52 29.44 0.52
N LEU A 143 28.06 30.57 -0.02
CA LEU A 143 26.74 30.69 -0.64
C LEU A 143 26.74 30.03 -2.02
N ALA A 144 26.04 28.90 -2.15
CA ALA A 144 25.70 28.32 -3.43
C ALA A 144 24.33 28.85 -3.89
N THR A 145 24.25 29.38 -5.10
CA THR A 145 22.99 29.77 -5.74
C THR A 145 22.52 28.66 -6.67
N ASP A 146 21.24 28.29 -6.61
CA ASP A 146 20.65 27.41 -7.63
C ASP A 146 20.47 28.13 -8.98
N ARG A 147 20.04 27.42 -10.02
CA ARG A 147 19.81 28.01 -11.35
C ARG A 147 18.63 29.00 -11.42
N ARG A 148 17.88 29.19 -10.33
CA ARG A 148 16.75 30.12 -10.20
C ARG A 148 17.08 31.30 -9.26
N GLY A 149 18.32 31.40 -8.78
CA GLY A 149 18.77 32.51 -7.93
C GLY A 149 18.37 32.36 -6.47
N ALA A 150 17.83 31.22 -6.05
CA ALA A 150 17.59 30.96 -4.63
C ALA A 150 18.94 30.82 -3.90
N LEU A 151 19.09 31.53 -2.78
CA LEU A 151 20.20 31.35 -1.85
C LEU A 151 20.02 30.00 -1.14
N VAL A 152 20.82 29.00 -1.49
CA VAL A 152 20.83 27.73 -0.77
C VAL A 152 21.56 27.95 0.55
N LYS A 153 20.80 28.30 1.60
CA LYS A 153 21.31 28.31 2.98
C LYS A 153 21.77 26.89 3.30
N VAL A 154 23.05 26.73 3.62
CA VAL A 154 23.57 25.45 4.12
C VAL A 154 22.93 25.20 5.48
N ALA A 155 22.18 24.11 5.60
CA ALA A 155 21.51 23.71 6.84
C ALA A 155 22.53 23.42 7.94
N ALA A 156 22.34 24.02 9.13
CA ALA A 156 23.26 23.87 10.26
C ALA A 156 23.23 22.46 10.86
N ASN A 157 22.09 21.79 10.81
CA ASN A 157 21.89 20.37 11.16
C ASN A 157 20.62 19.84 10.48
N ILE A 158 20.33 18.54 10.64
CA ILE A 158 19.21 17.85 9.97
C ILE A 158 17.83 18.46 10.28
N THR A 159 17.63 19.11 11.42
CA THR A 159 16.33 19.71 11.78
C THR A 159 15.99 20.96 10.97
N GLU A 160 16.97 21.65 10.40
CA GLU A 160 16.72 22.76 9.46
C GLU A 160 16.20 22.29 8.09
N ALA A 161 16.23 20.98 7.81
CA ALA A 161 15.64 20.37 6.62
C ALA A 161 14.19 19.86 6.85
N ILE A 162 13.59 20.11 8.01
CA ILE A 162 12.19 19.80 8.29
C ILE A 162 11.32 20.96 7.80
N GLY A 163 10.28 20.66 7.02
CA GLY A 163 9.37 21.64 6.42
C GLY A 163 9.62 21.88 4.93
N ASN A 164 8.83 22.78 4.34
CA ASN A 164 8.82 23.11 2.90
C ASN A 164 8.70 21.88 1.97
N THR A 165 7.94 20.88 2.42
CA THR A 165 7.70 19.63 1.68
C THR A 165 6.86 19.89 0.41
N PRO A 166 7.13 19.27 -0.75
CA PRO A 166 6.42 19.55 -2.00
C PRO A 166 4.90 19.36 -1.93
N LEU A 167 4.16 20.09 -2.77
CA LEU A 167 2.74 19.89 -3.06
C LEU A 167 2.60 19.31 -4.48
N VAL A 168 1.91 18.19 -4.64
CA VAL A 168 1.86 17.43 -5.91
C VAL A 168 0.43 17.07 -6.29
N ARG A 169 -0.01 17.46 -7.49
CA ARG A 169 -1.34 17.16 -8.03
C ARG A 169 -1.46 15.69 -8.45
N LEU A 170 -2.57 15.04 -8.11
CA LEU A 170 -2.98 13.73 -8.62
C LEU A 170 -3.64 13.86 -10.00
N ASN A 171 -3.44 12.89 -10.90
CA ASN A 171 -3.76 13.06 -12.33
C ASN A 171 -4.58 11.91 -12.93
N ARG A 172 -4.46 10.70 -12.37
CA ARG A 172 -5.12 9.47 -12.82
C ARG A 172 -6.12 8.96 -11.80
N LEU A 173 -5.78 9.03 -10.51
CA LEU A 173 -6.65 8.51 -9.45
C LEU A 173 -7.97 9.31 -9.31
N PRO A 174 -7.99 10.67 -9.37
CA PRO A 174 -9.25 11.42 -9.39
C PRO A 174 -10.13 11.10 -10.60
N ALA A 175 -9.53 10.95 -11.78
CA ALA A 175 -10.24 10.60 -13.01
C ALA A 175 -10.90 9.20 -12.94
N GLN A 176 -10.28 8.23 -12.24
CA GLN A 176 -10.90 6.92 -11.97
C GLN A 176 -12.08 6.98 -10.99
N TRP A 177 -12.22 8.07 -10.23
CA TRP A 177 -13.31 8.30 -9.28
C TRP A 177 -14.40 9.24 -9.83
N GLY A 178 -14.26 9.74 -11.06
CA GLY A 178 -15.16 10.75 -11.63
C GLY A 178 -15.04 12.13 -10.98
N VAL A 179 -13.89 12.43 -10.34
CA VAL A 179 -13.67 13.69 -9.63
C VAL A 179 -12.95 14.69 -10.53
N GLU A 180 -13.58 15.84 -10.79
CA GLU A 180 -13.01 16.93 -11.59
C GLU A 180 -12.12 17.89 -10.78
N ALA A 181 -12.40 18.06 -9.48
CA ALA A 181 -11.62 18.90 -8.57
C ALA A 181 -10.14 18.52 -8.49
N GLN A 182 -9.29 19.54 -8.28
CA GLN A 182 -7.84 19.38 -8.24
C GLN A 182 -7.38 18.86 -6.87
N ILE A 183 -7.22 17.53 -6.79
CA ILE A 183 -6.68 16.86 -5.60
C ILE A 183 -5.15 17.03 -5.55
N LEU A 184 -4.64 17.69 -4.51
CA LEU A 184 -3.22 17.96 -4.28
C LEU A 184 -2.73 17.26 -3.00
N VAL A 185 -1.59 16.58 -3.07
CA VAL A 185 -0.97 15.90 -1.92
C VAL A 185 0.27 16.67 -1.45
N LYS A 186 0.21 17.20 -0.23
CA LYS A 186 1.33 17.81 0.48
C LYS A 186 2.21 16.69 1.03
N LEU A 187 3.40 16.48 0.44
CA LEU A 187 4.26 15.32 0.66
C LEU A 187 5.01 15.38 2.01
N GLY A 188 4.27 15.35 3.12
CA GLY A 188 4.81 15.41 4.48
C GLY A 188 5.89 14.37 4.78
N TYR A 189 5.87 13.22 4.10
CA TYR A 189 6.92 12.21 4.17
C TYR A 189 8.29 12.64 3.61
N MET A 190 8.42 13.79 2.94
CA MET A 190 9.69 14.28 2.42
C MET A 190 10.52 15.08 3.44
N ASN A 191 10.04 15.22 4.68
CA ASN A 191 10.89 15.57 5.81
C ASN A 191 11.97 14.47 6.04
N PRO A 192 13.13 14.79 6.64
CA PRO A 192 14.27 13.86 6.76
C PRO A 192 14.00 12.57 7.54
N GLY A 193 13.02 12.54 8.45
CA GLY A 193 12.55 11.36 9.17
C GLY A 193 11.42 10.60 8.47
N GLY A 194 11.02 11.01 7.27
CA GLY A 194 10.06 10.27 6.47
C GLY A 194 8.60 10.42 6.91
N SER A 195 8.23 11.49 7.64
CA SER A 195 6.86 11.76 8.11
C SER A 195 6.55 13.24 8.34
N TYR A 196 5.27 13.65 8.42
CA TYR A 196 4.95 15.01 8.89
C TYR A 196 5.21 15.21 10.39
N LYS A 197 5.27 14.13 11.20
CA LYS A 197 5.43 14.19 12.66
C LYS A 197 6.81 14.74 13.08
N ASP A 198 7.79 14.72 12.18
CA ASP A 198 9.05 15.47 12.27
C ASP A 198 8.84 16.94 12.70
N ARG A 199 7.80 17.60 12.16
CA ARG A 199 7.44 18.99 12.49
C ARG A 199 7.06 19.14 13.97
N ILE A 200 6.24 18.22 14.49
CA ILE A 200 5.77 18.27 15.88
C ILE A 200 6.88 17.87 16.85
N GLY A 201 7.73 16.89 16.49
CA GLY A 201 8.88 16.49 17.30
C GLY A 201 9.87 17.63 17.50
N LEU A 202 10.17 18.39 16.44
CA LEU A 202 11.01 19.58 16.53
C LEU A 202 10.36 20.70 17.36
N GLN A 203 9.05 20.93 17.21
CA GLN A 203 8.36 22.01 17.91
C GLN A 203 8.17 21.72 19.41
N MET A 204 7.71 20.51 19.76
CA MET A 204 7.58 20.08 21.16
C MET A 204 8.92 20.18 21.90
N LEU A 205 10.02 19.79 21.25
CA LEU A 205 11.36 19.88 21.83
C LEU A 205 11.78 21.34 22.04
N LYS A 206 11.64 22.21 21.04
CA LYS A 206 11.97 23.65 21.16
C LYS A 206 11.20 24.31 22.30
N ASP A 207 9.87 24.14 22.31
CA ASP A 207 9.03 24.77 23.33
C ASP A 207 9.34 24.21 24.75
N ALA A 208 9.87 22.99 24.87
CA ALA A 208 10.35 22.40 26.13
C ALA A 208 11.75 22.87 26.55
N GLU A 209 12.65 23.15 25.60
CA GLU A 209 13.92 23.85 25.87
C GLU A 209 13.65 25.29 26.35
N GLU A 210 12.74 26.01 25.67
CA GLU A 210 12.39 27.40 25.97
C GLU A 210 11.70 27.56 27.34
N ARG A 211 10.88 26.60 27.77
CA ARG A 211 10.33 26.54 29.15
C ARG A 211 11.33 26.05 30.20
N GLY A 212 12.41 25.40 29.79
CA GLY A 212 13.39 24.77 30.69
C GLY A 212 12.98 23.41 31.25
N ASP A 213 11.92 22.79 30.72
CA ASP A 213 11.47 21.43 31.05
C ASP A 213 12.56 20.40 30.70
N LEU A 214 13.19 20.57 29.53
CA LEU A 214 14.20 19.67 28.98
C LEU A 214 15.60 20.31 29.00
N ARG A 215 16.40 19.96 29.99
CA ARG A 215 17.78 20.48 30.18
C ARG A 215 18.81 19.67 29.38
N PRO A 216 19.90 20.28 28.87
CA PRO A 216 20.92 19.60 28.06
C PRO A 216 21.41 18.27 28.66
N GLY A 217 21.44 17.21 27.84
CA GLY A 217 21.75 15.84 28.29
C GLY A 217 20.59 15.09 28.96
N GLY A 218 19.42 15.70 29.07
CA GLY A 218 18.19 15.07 29.57
C GLY A 218 17.64 13.95 28.69
N THR A 219 16.55 13.32 29.14
CA THR A 219 15.90 12.20 28.45
C THR A 219 14.53 12.62 27.91
N ILE A 220 14.28 12.35 26.63
CA ILE A 220 12.96 12.48 26.02
C ILE A 220 12.26 11.13 26.13
N VAL A 221 11.05 11.14 26.68
CA VAL A 221 10.16 9.98 26.77
C VAL A 221 8.93 10.24 25.90
N GLU A 222 8.46 9.23 25.16
CA GLU A 222 7.20 9.35 24.40
C GLU A 222 6.51 8.00 24.16
N CYS A 223 5.18 7.99 24.33
CA CYS A 223 4.30 6.92 23.88
C CYS A 223 3.89 7.16 22.41
N THR A 224 4.19 6.23 21.49
CA THR A 224 4.11 6.54 20.05
C THR A 224 3.80 5.39 19.11
N SER A 225 3.08 5.71 18.02
CA SER A 225 2.93 4.89 16.82
C SER A 225 4.13 4.99 15.84
N GLY A 226 5.25 5.51 16.33
CA GLY A 226 6.60 5.45 15.75
C GLY A 226 7.06 6.70 15.00
N ASN A 227 6.15 7.42 14.34
CA ASN A 227 6.52 8.59 13.53
C ASN A 227 6.88 9.81 14.41
N THR A 228 6.18 10.02 15.52
CA THR A 228 6.52 11.09 16.49
C THR A 228 7.83 10.79 17.21
N GLY A 229 8.06 9.52 17.58
CA GLY A 229 9.36 9.06 18.07
C GLY A 229 10.49 9.33 17.07
N MET A 230 10.26 9.19 15.76
CA MET A 230 11.27 9.50 14.74
C MET A 230 11.61 10.99 14.68
N GLY A 231 10.58 11.85 14.71
CA GLY A 231 10.77 13.31 14.75
C GLY A 231 11.54 13.76 16.00
N LEU A 232 11.17 13.21 17.17
CA LEU A 232 11.88 13.45 18.43
C LEU A 232 13.31 12.91 18.39
N ALA A 233 13.55 11.71 17.84
CA ALA A 233 14.88 11.11 17.73
C ALA A 233 15.83 11.95 16.87
N LEU A 234 15.38 12.46 15.73
CA LEU A 234 16.21 13.31 14.87
C LEU A 234 16.56 14.65 15.54
N ALA A 235 15.61 15.25 16.26
CA ALA A 235 15.86 16.47 17.02
C ALA A 235 16.75 16.22 18.24
N ALA A 236 16.62 15.06 18.90
CA ALA A 236 17.45 14.61 20.01
C ALA A 236 18.92 14.36 19.59
N VAL A 237 19.13 13.62 18.50
CA VAL A 237 20.47 13.34 17.96
C VAL A 237 21.18 14.63 17.54
N ALA A 238 20.46 15.63 17.03
CA ALA A 238 21.01 16.94 16.68
C ALA A 238 21.40 17.80 17.89
N LYS A 239 20.96 17.45 19.12
CA LYS A 239 21.10 18.27 20.34
C LYS A 239 21.73 17.54 21.55
N GLY A 240 21.94 16.23 21.46
CA GLY A 240 22.59 15.42 22.51
C GLY A 240 21.66 14.90 23.61
N TYR A 241 20.38 14.65 23.29
CA TYR A 241 19.42 14.07 24.23
C TYR A 241 19.33 12.54 24.12
N ARG A 242 19.03 11.85 25.22
CA ARG A 242 18.63 10.43 25.21
C ARG A 242 17.16 10.32 24.80
N CYS A 243 16.78 9.25 24.11
CA CYS A 243 15.37 8.93 23.81
C CYS A 243 14.98 7.57 24.38
N VAL A 244 13.79 7.50 24.98
CA VAL A 244 13.11 6.26 25.38
C VAL A 244 11.70 6.28 24.83
N PHE A 245 11.39 5.37 23.91
CA PHE A 245 10.08 5.30 23.25
C PHE A 245 9.33 4.03 23.62
N VAL A 246 8.04 4.18 23.89
CA VAL A 246 7.14 3.08 24.24
C VAL A 246 6.14 2.89 23.10
N MET A 247 6.08 1.67 22.57
CA MET A 247 5.33 1.34 21.35
C MET A 247 4.47 0.08 21.53
N PRO A 248 3.21 0.07 21.07
CA PRO A 248 2.40 -1.15 21.00
C PRO A 248 2.96 -2.18 20.03
N ASP A 249 2.78 -3.47 20.33
CA ASP A 249 3.22 -4.59 19.50
C ASP A 249 2.54 -4.70 18.12
N LYS A 250 1.45 -3.95 17.85
CA LYS A 250 0.87 -3.84 16.50
C LYS A 250 1.72 -3.05 15.51
N MET A 251 2.69 -2.25 15.96
CA MET A 251 3.46 -1.35 15.08
C MET A 251 4.45 -2.11 14.17
N SER A 252 4.70 -1.61 12.96
CA SER A 252 5.68 -2.21 12.02
C SER A 252 7.07 -2.39 12.64
N ARG A 253 7.79 -3.47 12.29
CA ARG A 253 9.18 -3.70 12.74
C ARG A 253 10.11 -2.63 12.20
N GLU A 254 9.86 -2.20 10.97
CA GLU A 254 10.56 -1.13 10.26
C GLU A 254 10.62 0.18 11.07
N LYS A 255 9.56 0.53 11.81
CA LYS A 255 9.57 1.67 12.74
C LYS A 255 10.44 1.42 13.97
N ILE A 256 10.32 0.26 14.60
CA ILE A 256 11.07 -0.12 15.82
C ILE A 256 12.59 -0.14 15.52
N ASP A 257 12.98 -0.77 14.43
CA ASP A 257 14.39 -0.92 14.06
C ASP A 257 14.98 0.42 13.57
N ALA A 258 14.20 1.28 12.90
CA ALA A 258 14.65 2.63 12.54
C ALA A 258 14.88 3.55 13.75
N LEU A 259 14.06 3.44 14.81
CA LEU A 259 14.28 4.19 16.05
C LEU A 259 15.54 3.71 16.79
N ARG A 260 15.75 2.39 16.87
CA ARG A 260 16.97 1.79 17.43
C ARG A 260 18.22 2.19 16.65
N ALA A 261 18.12 2.32 15.32
CA ALA A 261 19.21 2.79 14.47
C ALA A 261 19.62 4.25 14.72
N LEU A 262 18.72 5.08 15.27
CA LEU A 262 19.04 6.43 15.77
C LEU A 262 19.52 6.46 17.24
N GLY A 263 19.74 5.30 17.86
CA GLY A 263 20.20 5.19 19.24
C GLY A 263 19.11 5.36 20.30
N ALA A 264 17.83 5.39 19.91
CA ALA A 264 16.74 5.41 20.87
C ALA A 264 16.51 4.04 21.51
N GLU A 265 16.21 4.04 22.81
CA GLU A 265 15.71 2.88 23.52
C GLU A 265 14.24 2.66 23.13
N VAL A 266 13.86 1.43 22.75
CA VAL A 266 12.50 1.13 22.29
C VAL A 266 11.94 -0.07 23.03
N ILE A 267 10.96 0.23 23.89
CA ILE A 267 10.21 -0.69 24.74
C ILE A 267 8.90 -1.03 24.03
N VAL A 268 8.58 -2.33 23.95
CA VAL A 268 7.39 -2.83 23.28
C VAL A 268 6.38 -3.33 24.30
N THR A 269 5.14 -2.87 24.20
CA THR A 269 4.02 -3.22 25.10
C THR A 269 2.90 -3.95 24.36
N PRO A 270 2.01 -4.69 25.05
CA PRO A 270 0.82 -5.25 24.43
C PRO A 270 -0.08 -4.17 23.82
N THR A 271 -0.67 -4.43 22.66
CA THR A 271 -1.72 -3.56 22.07
C THR A 271 -3.09 -3.78 22.71
N ALA A 272 -3.43 -5.02 23.05
CA ALA A 272 -4.77 -5.41 23.53
C ALA A 272 -4.90 -5.26 25.05
N VAL A 273 -4.72 -4.03 25.56
CA VAL A 273 -4.96 -3.63 26.96
C VAL A 273 -5.63 -2.26 26.99
N GLU A 274 -6.47 -2.02 27.99
CA GLU A 274 -7.12 -0.71 28.20
C GLU A 274 -6.08 0.38 28.53
N ARG A 275 -6.42 1.64 28.27
CA ARG A 275 -5.54 2.82 28.47
C ARG A 275 -4.83 2.83 29.82
N ASP A 276 -5.57 2.59 30.90
CA ASP A 276 -5.09 2.72 32.28
C ASP A 276 -4.45 1.42 32.84
N ASP A 277 -4.27 0.39 32.00
CA ASP A 277 -3.53 -0.81 32.38
C ASP A 277 -2.05 -0.45 32.66
N PRO A 278 -1.42 -0.93 33.75
CA PRO A 278 -0.01 -0.67 34.05
C PRO A 278 1.01 -1.16 32.99
N ARG A 279 0.54 -1.94 32.01
CA ARG A 279 1.29 -2.44 30.85
C ARG A 279 1.01 -1.66 29.56
N SER A 280 0.07 -0.72 29.56
CA SER A 280 -0.23 0.11 28.39
C SER A 280 0.98 0.99 28.05
N TYR A 281 1.13 1.36 26.78
CA TYR A 281 2.21 2.25 26.35
C TYR A 281 2.11 3.65 26.98
N TYR A 282 0.91 4.12 27.33
CA TYR A 282 0.69 5.36 28.08
C TYR A 282 1.25 5.25 29.51
N SER A 283 0.81 4.24 30.28
CA SER A 283 1.19 4.01 31.68
C SER A 283 2.69 3.75 31.83
N VAL A 284 3.28 2.99 30.89
CA VAL A 284 4.71 2.69 30.88
C VAL A 284 5.53 3.94 30.54
N ALA A 285 5.10 4.80 29.61
CA ALA A 285 5.79 6.07 29.30
C ALA A 285 5.70 7.08 30.47
N ALA A 286 4.55 7.18 31.12
CA ALA A 286 4.38 8.01 32.33
C ALA A 286 5.35 7.57 33.43
N ARG A 287 5.31 6.28 33.81
CA ARG A 287 6.19 5.73 34.86
C ARG A 287 7.68 5.92 34.54
N ILE A 288 8.10 5.69 33.29
CA ILE A 288 9.51 5.91 32.88
C ILE A 288 9.91 7.39 33.06
N THR A 289 9.00 8.33 32.82
CA THR A 289 9.26 9.76 33.02
C THR A 289 9.40 10.10 34.50
N GLU A 290 8.54 9.55 35.36
CA GLU A 290 8.57 9.73 36.81
C GLU A 290 9.82 9.09 37.46
N GLU A 291 10.21 7.90 37.00
CA GLU A 291 11.35 7.13 37.52
C GLU A 291 12.72 7.62 36.99
N THR A 292 12.77 8.46 35.95
CA THR A 292 14.03 8.89 35.31
C THR A 292 14.36 10.37 35.60
N PRO A 293 15.39 10.67 36.42
CA PRO A 293 15.81 12.04 36.69
C PRO A 293 16.18 12.81 35.41
N GLY A 294 15.56 13.99 35.22
CA GLY A 294 15.77 14.80 34.01
C GLY A 294 15.11 14.24 32.75
N ALA A 295 14.09 13.38 32.90
CA ALA A 295 13.21 13.01 31.81
C ALA A 295 12.09 14.05 31.58
N TRP A 296 11.65 14.15 30.34
CA TRP A 296 10.50 14.95 29.90
C TRP A 296 9.64 14.11 28.95
N HIS A 297 8.34 14.02 29.23
CA HIS A 297 7.36 13.36 28.38
C HIS A 297 6.88 14.35 27.30
N ALA A 298 7.12 14.04 26.03
CA ALA A 298 6.72 14.92 24.93
C ALA A 298 5.19 15.05 24.81
N ASN A 299 4.47 13.95 25.06
CA ASN A 299 3.04 13.86 25.23
C ASN A 299 2.22 14.50 24.10
N GLN A 300 2.47 14.07 22.85
CA GLN A 300 1.88 14.60 21.62
C GLN A 300 0.34 14.79 21.63
N TYR A 301 -0.36 14.06 22.50
CA TYR A 301 -1.81 14.06 22.62
C TYR A 301 -2.36 15.28 23.38
N PHE A 302 -1.60 15.80 24.33
CA PHE A 302 -2.02 16.90 25.22
C PHE A 302 -1.11 18.14 25.15
N ASN A 303 -0.04 18.07 24.34
CA ASN A 303 0.93 19.14 24.16
C ASN A 303 0.56 20.04 22.97
N GLU A 304 0.10 21.26 23.23
CA GLU A 304 -0.29 22.24 22.20
C GLU A 304 0.83 22.62 21.22
N SER A 305 2.10 22.30 21.52
CA SER A 305 3.19 22.38 20.54
C SER A 305 2.94 21.52 19.28
N ASN A 306 2.11 20.47 19.36
CA ASN A 306 1.67 19.65 18.22
C ASN A 306 0.82 20.48 17.21
N PRO A 307 -0.39 20.98 17.54
CA PRO A 307 -1.14 21.85 16.65
C PRO A 307 -0.40 23.14 16.30
N ARG A 308 0.35 23.73 17.24
CA ARG A 308 1.21 24.90 17.00
C ARG A 308 2.23 24.66 15.89
N ALA A 309 2.86 23.49 15.79
CA ALA A 309 3.80 23.19 14.70
C ALA A 309 3.12 23.22 13.33
N HIS A 310 1.89 22.75 13.24
CA HIS A 310 1.11 22.73 12.00
C HIS A 310 0.55 24.10 11.65
N TYR A 311 0.10 24.88 12.63
CA TYR A 311 -0.28 26.29 12.48
C TYR A 311 0.90 27.17 12.02
N LEU A 312 2.08 27.02 12.63
CA LEU A 312 3.27 27.83 12.30
C LEU A 312 3.96 27.43 10.99
N THR A 313 3.68 26.25 10.43
CA THR A 313 4.42 25.76 9.24
C THR A 313 3.54 25.13 8.16
N THR A 314 2.61 24.24 8.50
CA THR A 314 1.90 23.42 7.51
C THR A 314 0.77 24.18 6.85
N GLY A 315 -0.03 24.94 7.62
CA GLY A 315 -1.02 25.88 7.09
C GLY A 315 -0.39 26.95 6.19
N PRO A 316 0.61 27.72 6.66
CA PRO A 316 1.30 28.74 5.87
C PRO A 316 1.93 28.20 4.58
N GLU A 317 2.53 27.00 4.63
CA GLU A 317 3.03 26.34 3.43
C GLU A 317 1.91 25.96 2.44
N ILE A 318 0.80 25.38 2.91
CA ILE A 318 -0.32 24.98 2.03
C ILE A 318 -0.97 26.22 1.39
N TRP A 319 -1.19 27.27 2.19
CA TRP A 319 -1.74 28.55 1.71
C TRP A 319 -0.84 29.19 0.64
N ARG A 320 0.46 29.28 0.90
CA ARG A 320 1.46 29.77 -0.07
C ARG A 320 1.52 28.90 -1.33
N ASP A 321 1.58 27.58 -1.18
CA ASP A 321 1.77 26.65 -2.30
C ASP A 321 0.51 26.49 -3.18
N THR A 322 -0.62 27.09 -2.78
CA THR A 322 -1.89 27.15 -3.54
C THR A 322 -2.25 28.57 -4.00
N ASP A 323 -1.37 29.56 -3.84
CA ASP A 323 -1.66 31.00 -4.02
C ASP A 323 -2.91 31.49 -3.22
N GLY A 324 -3.22 30.86 -2.08
CA GLY A 324 -4.43 31.13 -1.28
C GLY A 324 -5.74 30.60 -1.87
N LYS A 325 -5.69 29.68 -2.84
CA LYS A 325 -6.86 29.16 -3.59
C LYS A 325 -7.33 27.78 -3.11
N ILE A 326 -6.92 27.33 -1.92
CA ILE A 326 -7.44 26.10 -1.32
C ILE A 326 -8.92 26.28 -0.92
N ASP A 327 -9.78 25.37 -1.35
CA ASP A 327 -11.19 25.32 -0.89
C ASP A 327 -11.37 24.31 0.26
N VAL A 328 -10.64 23.18 0.22
CA VAL A 328 -10.82 22.06 1.15
C VAL A 328 -9.47 21.50 1.63
N PHE A 329 -9.34 21.24 2.92
CA PHE A 329 -8.24 20.46 3.50
C PHE A 329 -8.77 19.17 4.13
N VAL A 330 -8.28 18.01 3.68
CA VAL A 330 -8.72 16.69 4.18
C VAL A 330 -7.54 15.91 4.77
N ASN A 331 -7.69 15.39 5.98
CA ASN A 331 -6.63 14.61 6.63
C ASN A 331 -7.18 13.57 7.63
N GLY A 332 -6.42 12.48 7.82
CA GLY A 332 -6.74 11.45 8.80
C GLY A 332 -6.64 11.94 10.25
N MET A 333 -7.65 11.59 11.05
CA MET A 333 -7.76 11.91 12.47
C MET A 333 -6.91 10.95 13.30
N GLY A 334 -6.07 11.48 14.18
CA GLY A 334 -5.23 10.73 15.14
C GLY A 334 -5.11 11.60 16.39
N THR A 335 -3.91 12.04 16.75
CA THR A 335 -3.69 13.14 17.73
C THR A 335 -4.48 14.42 17.47
N GLY A 336 -5.08 14.59 16.28
CA GLY A 336 -5.86 15.78 15.91
C GLY A 336 -5.05 17.01 15.51
N GLY A 337 -3.90 17.26 16.15
CA GLY A 337 -3.12 18.49 15.98
C GLY A 337 -2.82 18.93 14.53
N THR A 338 -2.73 18.01 13.56
CA THR A 338 -2.60 18.38 12.13
C THR A 338 -3.86 19.03 11.57
N LEU A 339 -5.07 18.54 11.91
CA LEU A 339 -6.34 19.17 11.51
C LEU A 339 -6.55 20.46 12.29
N SER A 340 -6.39 20.45 13.61
CA SER A 340 -6.54 21.63 14.47
C SER A 340 -5.60 22.76 14.06
N GLY A 341 -4.32 22.45 13.85
CA GLY A 341 -3.29 23.45 13.52
C GLY A 341 -3.40 24.01 12.10
N VAL A 342 -3.64 23.15 11.10
CA VAL A 342 -3.86 23.63 9.72
C VAL A 342 -5.20 24.34 9.60
N GLY A 343 -6.27 23.81 10.20
CA GLY A 343 -7.61 24.36 10.14
C GLY A 343 -7.75 25.74 10.77
N ARG A 344 -7.18 25.95 11.96
CA ARG A 344 -7.12 27.28 12.61
C ARG A 344 -6.45 28.30 11.67
N TYR A 345 -5.25 27.99 11.16
CA TYR A 345 -4.55 28.89 10.25
C TYR A 345 -5.32 29.17 8.95
N LEU A 346 -5.86 28.13 8.30
CA LEU A 346 -6.57 28.31 7.02
C LEU A 346 -7.87 29.10 7.19
N LYS A 347 -8.66 28.84 8.24
CA LYS A 347 -9.89 29.61 8.52
C LYS A 347 -9.60 31.06 8.94
N GLU A 348 -8.43 31.35 9.52
CA GLU A 348 -7.96 32.73 9.73
C GLU A 348 -7.58 33.45 8.43
N GLN A 349 -7.10 32.74 7.39
CA GLN A 349 -6.84 33.35 6.08
C GLN A 349 -8.10 33.46 5.21
N ASN A 350 -8.99 32.46 5.27
CA ASN A 350 -10.28 32.42 4.60
C ASN A 350 -11.25 31.48 5.37
N PRO A 351 -12.31 31.99 6.02
CA PRO A 351 -13.20 31.16 6.85
C PRO A 351 -14.02 30.14 6.05
N GLU A 352 -14.17 30.33 4.73
CA GLU A 352 -14.90 29.42 3.85
C GLU A 352 -14.17 28.09 3.63
N VAL A 353 -12.86 28.01 3.90
CA VAL A 353 -12.05 26.80 3.70
C VAL A 353 -12.59 25.66 4.56
N LYS A 354 -12.93 24.55 3.91
CA LYS A 354 -13.54 23.37 4.53
C LYS A 354 -12.49 22.42 5.10
N ILE A 355 -12.62 22.07 6.37
CA ILE A 355 -11.70 21.15 7.05
C ILE A 355 -12.42 19.83 7.30
N VAL A 356 -11.91 18.74 6.70
CA VAL A 356 -12.59 17.44 6.71
C VAL A 356 -11.72 16.40 7.42
N GLY A 357 -12.29 15.79 8.46
CA GLY A 357 -11.67 14.66 9.15
C GLY A 357 -11.89 13.34 8.40
N VAL A 358 -10.94 12.40 8.53
CA VAL A 358 -11.13 11.01 8.11
C VAL A 358 -10.77 10.07 9.26
N ASP A 359 -11.72 9.24 9.70
CA ASP A 359 -11.63 8.43 10.92
C ASP A 359 -11.83 6.93 10.60
N PRO A 360 -10.98 6.00 11.05
CA PRO A 360 -11.14 4.58 10.76
C PRO A 360 -12.30 3.97 11.57
N VAL A 361 -13.01 3.02 10.98
CA VAL A 361 -14.00 2.18 11.69
C VAL A 361 -13.35 1.54 12.92
N GLY A 362 -13.90 1.83 14.10
CA GLY A 362 -13.37 1.39 15.40
C GLY A 362 -12.67 2.49 16.21
N SER A 363 -12.45 3.68 15.65
CA SER A 363 -12.15 4.89 16.42
C SER A 363 -13.42 5.52 17.00
N MET A 364 -13.24 6.52 17.88
CA MET A 364 -14.32 7.22 18.58
C MET A 364 -14.69 8.59 17.99
N TYR A 365 -13.97 9.10 16.98
CA TYR A 365 -14.18 10.49 16.53
C TYR A 365 -15.38 10.68 15.62
N TYR A 366 -15.66 9.75 14.69
CA TYR A 366 -16.76 9.89 13.74
C TYR A 366 -18.11 10.02 14.46
N ASP A 367 -18.40 9.07 15.36
CA ASP A 367 -19.66 9.03 16.10
C ASP A 367 -19.75 10.18 17.14
N LYS A 368 -18.60 10.68 17.63
CA LYS A 368 -18.54 11.90 18.45
C LYS A 368 -18.86 13.17 17.66
N PHE A 369 -18.32 13.32 16.46
CA PHE A 369 -18.57 14.50 15.61
C PHE A 369 -20.01 14.55 15.11
N HIS A 370 -20.55 13.43 14.61
CA HIS A 370 -21.90 13.40 14.01
C HIS A 370 -23.05 13.25 15.01
N SER A 371 -22.82 12.64 16.19
CA SER A 371 -23.89 12.32 17.14
C SER A 371 -23.65 12.75 18.60
N ASP A 372 -22.47 13.28 18.92
CA ASP A 372 -21.97 13.46 20.30
C ASP A 372 -21.97 12.15 21.15
N VAL A 373 -21.89 10.99 20.50
CA VAL A 373 -21.94 9.67 21.15
C VAL A 373 -20.55 9.08 21.33
N ASP A 374 -20.19 8.77 22.58
CA ASP A 374 -18.99 8.01 22.91
C ASP A 374 -19.22 6.51 22.61
N VAL A 375 -18.60 6.00 21.55
CA VAL A 375 -18.69 4.58 21.15
C VAL A 375 -17.55 3.75 21.75
N ARG A 376 -17.77 2.44 21.93
CA ARG A 376 -16.68 1.54 22.37
C ARG A 376 -15.65 1.38 21.22
N PRO A 377 -14.36 1.70 21.44
CA PRO A 377 -13.35 1.54 20.41
C PRO A 377 -13.11 0.07 20.04
N GLN A 378 -12.64 -0.16 18.81
CA GLN A 378 -12.39 -1.47 18.21
C GLN A 378 -11.05 -1.49 17.47
N THR A 379 -10.47 -2.67 17.28
CA THR A 379 -9.16 -2.83 16.65
C THR A 379 -9.20 -2.77 15.12
N TYR A 380 -8.47 -1.82 14.55
CA TYR A 380 -8.16 -1.69 13.12
C TYR A 380 -6.66 -1.84 12.84
N LEU A 381 -6.31 -2.15 11.59
CA LEU A 381 -4.96 -2.47 11.12
C LEU A 381 -4.15 -1.22 10.69
N VAL A 382 -4.82 -0.16 10.24
CA VAL A 382 -4.17 1.09 9.80
C VAL A 382 -3.40 1.76 10.95
N GLU A 383 -2.25 2.34 10.63
CA GLU A 383 -1.34 2.94 11.62
C GLU A 383 -1.35 4.49 11.55
N GLY A 384 -1.46 5.12 12.72
CA GLY A 384 -1.28 6.57 12.90
C GLY A 384 -2.54 7.43 12.73
N ILE A 385 -3.70 6.80 12.57
CA ILE A 385 -5.04 7.40 12.61
C ILE A 385 -5.98 6.52 13.45
N GLY A 386 -7.06 7.10 13.94
CA GLY A 386 -7.94 6.56 14.97
C GLY A 386 -7.33 6.66 16.37
N GLU A 387 -8.17 6.89 17.40
CA GLU A 387 -7.76 6.90 18.81
C GLU A 387 -8.84 6.25 19.70
N ASP A 388 -8.46 5.83 20.91
CA ASP A 388 -9.29 5.20 21.95
C ASP A 388 -9.69 6.16 23.09
N PHE A 389 -9.51 7.47 22.87
CA PHE A 389 -9.87 8.58 23.76
C PHE A 389 -9.87 9.90 22.97
N TYR A 390 -10.19 11.02 23.63
CA TYR A 390 -10.12 12.37 23.05
C TYR A 390 -8.86 13.13 23.52
N PRO A 391 -7.85 13.36 22.66
CA PRO A 391 -6.70 14.22 22.92
C PRO A 391 -7.12 15.70 22.89
N THR A 392 -6.61 16.54 23.80
CA THR A 392 -6.94 17.99 23.78
C THR A 392 -6.37 18.71 22.56
N THR A 393 -5.40 18.12 21.88
CA THR A 393 -4.86 18.62 20.61
C THR A 393 -5.78 18.37 19.41
N MET A 394 -6.90 17.65 19.58
CA MET A 394 -8.01 17.56 18.60
C MET A 394 -9.06 18.64 18.89
N ASP A 395 -9.24 19.54 17.94
CA ASP A 395 -10.26 20.59 17.98
C ASP A 395 -11.41 20.22 17.03
N LEU A 396 -12.40 19.46 17.52
CA LEU A 396 -13.52 19.02 16.68
C LEU A 396 -14.37 20.19 16.14
N SER A 397 -14.29 21.38 16.77
CA SER A 397 -15.03 22.57 16.33
C SER A 397 -14.49 23.21 15.05
N ILE A 398 -13.27 22.82 14.62
CA ILE A 398 -12.66 23.32 13.38
C ILE A 398 -13.17 22.59 12.12
N LEU A 399 -13.84 21.45 12.28
CA LEU A 399 -14.24 20.55 11.20
C LEU A 399 -15.60 20.95 10.60
N ASP A 400 -15.68 20.95 9.27
CA ASP A 400 -16.93 21.12 8.53
C ASP A 400 -17.59 19.76 8.21
N ASP A 401 -16.82 18.67 8.16
CA ASP A 401 -17.30 17.29 7.94
C ASP A 401 -16.32 16.25 8.52
N CYS A 402 -16.77 15.02 8.71
CA CYS A 402 -15.97 13.87 9.13
C CYS A 402 -16.40 12.61 8.38
N LEU A 403 -15.47 11.92 7.72
CA LEU A 403 -15.74 10.71 6.93
C LEU A 403 -15.22 9.46 7.62
N ARG A 404 -16.03 8.39 7.69
CA ARG A 404 -15.60 7.08 8.21
C ARG A 404 -15.06 6.19 7.11
N ILE A 405 -13.92 5.52 7.35
CA ILE A 405 -13.22 4.67 6.37
C ILE A 405 -12.86 3.29 6.93
N THR A 406 -12.82 2.26 6.08
CA THR A 406 -12.33 0.91 6.44
C THR A 406 -10.83 0.71 6.19
N ASP A 407 -10.22 -0.29 6.84
CA ASP A 407 -8.85 -0.72 6.55
C ASP A 407 -8.64 -1.09 5.07
N GLN A 408 -9.62 -1.76 4.45
CA GLN A 408 -9.57 -2.13 3.03
C GLN A 408 -9.41 -0.89 2.15
N GLU A 409 -10.25 0.13 2.36
CA GLU A 409 -10.20 1.39 1.59
C GLU A 409 -8.90 2.16 1.82
N CYS A 410 -8.38 2.18 3.06
CA CYS A 410 -7.06 2.74 3.38
C CYS A 410 -5.95 2.07 2.54
N PHE A 411 -5.91 0.73 2.53
CA PHE A 411 -4.84 -0.05 1.92
C PHE A 411 -4.95 -0.11 0.39
N THR A 412 -6.17 -0.30 -0.12
CA THR A 412 -6.50 -0.19 -1.55
C THR A 412 -6.05 1.16 -2.09
N THR A 413 -6.43 2.26 -1.44
CA THR A 413 -6.12 3.61 -1.94
C THR A 413 -4.62 3.91 -1.86
N ALA A 414 -3.93 3.49 -0.81
CA ALA A 414 -2.47 3.61 -0.72
C ALA A 414 -1.73 2.84 -1.84
N ARG A 415 -2.16 1.60 -2.15
CA ARG A 415 -1.57 0.78 -3.23
C ARG A 415 -1.88 1.38 -4.62
N LYS A 416 -3.09 1.89 -4.85
CA LYS A 416 -3.49 2.57 -6.10
C LYS A 416 -2.71 3.88 -6.27
N LEU A 417 -2.55 4.69 -5.22
CA LEU A 417 -1.74 5.91 -5.21
C LEU A 417 -0.26 5.66 -5.59
N ALA A 418 0.36 4.64 -5.00
CA ALA A 418 1.75 4.25 -5.30
C ALA A 418 1.93 3.79 -6.77
N ARG A 419 0.96 3.06 -7.32
CA ARG A 419 1.02 2.50 -8.69
C ARG A 419 0.65 3.51 -9.79
N LEU A 420 -0.35 4.35 -9.55
CA LEU A 420 -0.89 5.26 -10.57
C LEU A 420 -0.13 6.58 -10.63
N GLU A 421 0.26 7.12 -9.48
CA GLU A 421 0.84 8.47 -9.32
C GLU A 421 2.31 8.45 -8.88
N GLY A 422 2.85 7.29 -8.47
CA GLY A 422 4.22 7.15 -7.97
C GLY A 422 4.43 7.66 -6.53
N ILE A 423 3.36 8.05 -5.84
CA ILE A 423 3.41 8.57 -4.46
C ILE A 423 3.39 7.38 -3.49
N PHE A 424 4.57 7.01 -2.99
CA PHE A 424 4.78 5.82 -2.17
C PHE A 424 4.68 6.12 -0.66
N SER A 425 3.48 5.97 -0.11
CA SER A 425 3.13 6.43 1.25
C SER A 425 2.55 5.33 2.15
N GLY A 426 2.34 5.63 3.44
CA GLY A 426 1.62 4.75 4.37
C GLY A 426 0.10 4.70 4.18
N GLY A 427 -0.55 3.73 4.84
CA GLY A 427 -2.00 3.47 4.72
C GLY A 427 -2.88 4.65 5.14
N SER A 428 -2.47 5.44 6.14
CA SER A 428 -3.17 6.67 6.55
C SER A 428 -3.10 7.81 5.53
N THR A 429 -2.16 7.76 4.57
CA THR A 429 -2.21 8.64 3.39
C THR A 429 -3.26 8.14 2.38
N GLY A 430 -3.40 6.82 2.23
CA GLY A 430 -4.51 6.23 1.49
C GLY A 430 -5.85 6.68 2.05
N ALA A 431 -6.00 6.75 3.37
CA ALA A 431 -7.19 7.27 4.03
C ALA A 431 -7.46 8.76 3.73
N ALA A 432 -6.44 9.63 3.84
CA ALA A 432 -6.60 11.05 3.53
C ALA A 432 -6.95 11.29 2.04
N VAL A 433 -6.32 10.55 1.11
CA VAL A 433 -6.62 10.62 -0.32
C VAL A 433 -8.02 10.07 -0.64
N TRP A 434 -8.42 8.94 -0.05
CA TRP A 434 -9.79 8.41 -0.18
C TRP A 434 -10.82 9.44 0.30
N GLY A 435 -10.58 10.06 1.46
CA GLY A 435 -11.48 11.07 2.01
C GLY A 435 -11.63 12.29 1.11
N ALA A 436 -10.55 12.76 0.48
CA ALA A 436 -10.64 13.85 -0.48
C ALA A 436 -11.38 13.49 -1.77
N LEU A 437 -11.17 12.27 -2.29
CA LEU A 437 -11.90 11.77 -3.46
C LEU A 437 -13.39 11.61 -3.16
N GLU A 438 -13.72 11.00 -2.03
CA GLU A 438 -15.10 10.75 -1.61
C GLU A 438 -15.83 12.05 -1.21
N TYR A 439 -15.17 12.98 -0.53
CA TYR A 439 -15.73 14.31 -0.24
C TYR A 439 -15.99 15.09 -1.53
N ALA A 440 -15.02 15.13 -2.46
CA ALA A 440 -15.17 15.84 -3.73
C ALA A 440 -16.28 15.24 -4.60
N ARG A 441 -16.41 13.90 -4.60
CA ARG A 441 -17.47 13.17 -5.30
C ARG A 441 -18.85 13.38 -4.68
N ARG A 442 -18.97 13.41 -3.34
CA ARG A 442 -20.24 13.65 -2.62
C ARG A 442 -20.77 15.08 -2.77
N ASN A 443 -19.87 16.05 -2.88
CA ASN A 443 -20.20 17.48 -2.97
C ASN A 443 -20.09 18.04 -4.40
N GLU A 444 -19.98 17.16 -5.41
CA GLU A 444 -19.92 17.50 -6.85
C GLU A 444 -18.90 18.62 -7.17
N LEU A 445 -17.72 18.56 -6.54
CA LEU A 445 -16.73 19.65 -6.63
C LEU A 445 -16.13 19.76 -8.03
N GLY A 446 -16.35 20.92 -8.65
CA GLY A 446 -15.89 21.26 -10.00
C GLY A 446 -14.38 21.49 -10.14
N PRO A 447 -13.88 21.65 -11.38
CA PRO A 447 -12.45 21.71 -11.70
C PRO A 447 -11.77 23.03 -11.26
N ASP A 448 -12.53 24.05 -10.88
CA ASP A 448 -12.02 25.24 -10.20
C ASP A 448 -11.53 24.95 -8.78
N LYS A 449 -12.06 23.89 -8.15
CA LYS A 449 -11.83 23.57 -6.74
C LYS A 449 -10.48 22.91 -6.46
N ILE A 450 -9.85 23.32 -5.37
CA ILE A 450 -8.59 22.76 -4.89
C ILE A 450 -8.80 22.07 -3.53
N VAL A 451 -8.56 20.76 -3.52
CA VAL A 451 -8.61 19.91 -2.32
C VAL A 451 -7.20 19.48 -1.96
N VAL A 452 -6.70 19.83 -0.77
CA VAL A 452 -5.35 19.48 -0.31
C VAL A 452 -5.40 18.40 0.77
N VAL A 453 -4.53 17.41 0.66
CA VAL A 453 -4.35 16.35 1.67
C VAL A 453 -2.91 16.21 2.11
N MET A 454 -2.68 15.67 3.31
CA MET A 454 -1.34 15.34 3.80
C MET A 454 -0.93 13.92 3.43
N ALA A 455 0.27 13.75 2.86
CA ALA A 455 0.96 12.46 2.92
C ALA A 455 1.62 12.28 4.28
N CYS A 456 1.13 11.31 5.04
CA CYS A 456 1.47 11.08 6.45
C CYS A 456 2.94 10.71 6.64
N ASP A 457 3.36 9.65 5.95
CA ASP A 457 4.66 9.01 6.07
C ASP A 457 4.97 8.13 4.85
N HIS A 458 6.23 7.71 4.73
CA HIS A 458 6.74 7.02 3.54
C HIS A 458 6.42 5.51 3.53
N GLY A 459 6.10 4.96 2.36
CA GLY A 459 5.68 3.57 2.18
C GLY A 459 6.70 2.51 2.62
N LEU A 460 8.00 2.88 2.68
CA LEU A 460 9.07 2.03 3.22
C LEU A 460 8.81 1.53 4.66
N ARG A 461 8.00 2.24 5.45
CA ARG A 461 7.61 1.84 6.82
C ARG A 461 6.67 0.64 6.86
N TYR A 462 6.13 0.21 5.72
CA TYR A 462 5.06 -0.77 5.61
C TYR A 462 5.34 -1.86 4.56
N LEU A 463 6.61 -2.10 4.23
CA LEU A 463 7.01 -3.13 3.26
C LEU A 463 6.55 -4.53 3.67
N SER A 464 6.64 -4.86 4.96
CA SER A 464 6.12 -6.13 5.50
C SER A 464 4.61 -6.16 5.71
N LYS A 465 3.89 -5.06 5.44
CA LYS A 465 2.45 -4.88 5.70
C LYS A 465 1.64 -4.61 4.42
N VAL A 466 1.08 -3.41 4.22
CA VAL A 466 0.21 -3.08 3.08
C VAL A 466 0.89 -3.26 1.71
N TYR A 467 2.22 -3.28 1.64
CA TYR A 467 2.97 -3.59 0.40
C TYR A 467 3.42 -5.06 0.29
N SER A 468 3.02 -5.92 1.22
CA SER A 468 3.22 -7.37 1.21
C SER A 468 1.91 -8.08 0.88
N GLU A 469 1.84 -8.74 -0.28
CA GLU A 469 0.66 -9.51 -0.70
C GLU A 469 0.36 -10.67 0.25
N GLN A 470 1.40 -11.28 0.85
CA GLN A 470 1.22 -12.27 1.92
C GLN A 470 0.51 -11.66 3.13
N TRP A 471 0.91 -10.46 3.59
CA TRP A 471 0.28 -9.83 4.75
C TRP A 471 -1.16 -9.42 4.45
N LEU A 472 -1.42 -8.89 3.25
CA LEU A 472 -2.78 -8.60 2.80
C LEU A 472 -3.64 -9.87 2.78
N GLN A 473 -3.12 -10.99 2.27
CA GLN A 473 -3.84 -12.28 2.26
C GLN A 473 -4.07 -12.83 3.68
N GLU A 474 -3.08 -12.73 4.58
CA GLU A 474 -3.19 -13.14 5.99
C GLU A 474 -4.22 -12.33 6.78
N ASN A 475 -4.56 -11.11 6.32
CA ASN A 475 -5.56 -10.23 6.94
C ASN A 475 -6.86 -10.13 6.13
N SER A 476 -7.04 -10.93 5.07
CA SER A 476 -8.18 -10.87 4.14
C SER A 476 -8.39 -9.52 3.44
N MET A 477 -7.31 -8.75 3.24
CA MET A 477 -7.30 -7.40 2.64
C MET A 477 -6.74 -7.36 1.20
N LEU A 478 -6.39 -8.53 0.64
CA LEU A 478 -5.86 -8.62 -0.73
C LEU A 478 -7.01 -8.55 -1.74
N GLU A 479 -7.11 -7.43 -2.47
CA GLU A 479 -8.00 -7.35 -3.64
C GLU A 479 -7.61 -8.44 -4.65
N ASN A 480 -8.58 -9.21 -5.16
CA ASN A 480 -8.38 -10.06 -6.33
C ASN A 480 -8.22 -9.15 -7.56
N GLU A 481 -6.99 -8.69 -7.82
CA GLU A 481 -6.64 -7.78 -8.93
C GLU A 481 -6.80 -8.39 -10.33
N SER A 482 -7.33 -9.61 -10.41
CA SER A 482 -7.74 -10.30 -11.63
C SER A 482 -9.25 -10.50 -11.68
N SER A 483 -10.04 -9.45 -11.40
CA SER A 483 -11.46 -9.39 -11.79
C SER A 483 -11.60 -9.24 -13.31
N LEU A 484 -10.95 -10.13 -14.08
CA LEU A 484 -11.28 -10.31 -15.49
C LEU A 484 -12.72 -10.80 -15.54
N ALA A 485 -13.52 -10.07 -16.30
CA ALA A 485 -14.88 -10.47 -16.58
C ALA A 485 -14.92 -11.53 -17.69
N ALA A 486 -16.06 -12.19 -17.84
CA ALA A 486 -16.30 -13.14 -18.93
C ALA A 486 -16.04 -12.50 -20.32
N SER A 487 -16.35 -11.20 -20.47
CA SER A 487 -16.04 -10.40 -21.66
C SER A 487 -14.54 -10.26 -21.96
N ASP A 488 -13.70 -10.03 -20.94
CA ASP A 488 -12.25 -9.86 -21.11
C ASP A 488 -11.59 -11.16 -21.59
N LEU A 489 -12.05 -12.30 -21.07
CA LEU A 489 -11.57 -13.62 -21.50
C LEU A 489 -11.96 -13.88 -22.97
N LEU A 490 -13.19 -13.55 -23.36
CA LEU A 490 -13.66 -13.66 -24.75
C LEU A 490 -12.88 -12.75 -25.71
N ALA A 491 -12.63 -11.49 -25.32
CA ALA A 491 -11.81 -10.57 -26.12
C ALA A 491 -10.37 -11.06 -26.32
N GLY A 492 -9.87 -11.91 -25.43
CA GLY A 492 -8.55 -12.56 -25.53
C GLY A 492 -8.46 -13.79 -26.43
N LYS A 493 -9.56 -14.22 -27.09
CA LYS A 493 -9.63 -15.43 -27.93
C LYS A 493 -9.25 -15.16 -29.40
N PRO A 494 -8.28 -15.91 -29.97
CA PRO A 494 -8.02 -15.89 -31.41
C PRO A 494 -9.15 -16.63 -32.15
N GLY A 495 -10.05 -15.89 -32.79
CA GLY A 495 -11.18 -16.45 -33.55
C GLY A 495 -12.40 -15.52 -33.62
N GLY A 496 -12.57 -14.64 -32.63
CA GLY A 496 -13.68 -13.68 -32.57
C GLY A 496 -14.63 -13.91 -31.38
N LEU A 497 -15.69 -13.10 -31.32
CA LEU A 497 -16.64 -13.05 -30.20
C LEU A 497 -17.94 -13.85 -30.45
N GLU A 498 -18.06 -14.50 -31.61
CA GLU A 498 -19.32 -15.08 -32.08
C GLU A 498 -19.25 -16.61 -32.09
N THR A 499 -20.19 -17.25 -31.40
CA THR A 499 -20.26 -18.71 -31.28
C THR A 499 -21.02 -19.31 -32.44
N ILE A 500 -20.50 -20.39 -33.03
CA ILE A 500 -21.26 -21.23 -33.95
C ILE A 500 -22.28 -22.03 -33.14
N CYS A 501 -23.56 -21.82 -33.43
CA CYS A 501 -24.68 -22.58 -32.87
C CYS A 501 -25.36 -23.39 -33.99
N VAL A 502 -26.21 -24.34 -33.61
CA VAL A 502 -27.09 -25.07 -34.52
C VAL A 502 -28.56 -24.92 -34.06
N ASP A 503 -29.50 -24.82 -34.99
CA ASP A 503 -30.93 -24.77 -34.64
C ASP A 503 -31.45 -26.15 -34.22
N GLU A 504 -32.35 -26.20 -33.23
CA GLU A 504 -32.93 -27.46 -32.75
C GLU A 504 -33.71 -28.24 -33.83
N GLY A 505 -34.28 -27.53 -34.81
CA GLY A 505 -35.01 -28.09 -35.94
C GLY A 505 -34.11 -28.56 -37.09
N ALA A 506 -32.80 -28.30 -37.04
CA ALA A 506 -31.85 -28.76 -38.04
C ALA A 506 -31.70 -30.29 -38.02
N PRO A 507 -31.31 -30.93 -39.14
CA PRO A 507 -30.86 -32.31 -39.14
C PRO A 507 -29.56 -32.48 -38.34
N ALA A 508 -29.37 -33.62 -37.69
CA ALA A 508 -28.12 -33.96 -37.00
C ALA A 508 -26.88 -33.93 -37.93
N ALA A 509 -27.08 -34.14 -39.24
CA ALA A 509 -26.06 -33.96 -40.28
C ALA A 509 -25.50 -32.53 -40.35
N GLU A 510 -26.28 -31.50 -40.00
CA GLU A 510 -25.82 -30.11 -39.96
C GLU A 510 -24.95 -29.84 -38.72
N ALA A 511 -25.35 -30.36 -37.55
CA ALA A 511 -24.50 -30.33 -36.36
C ALA A 511 -23.15 -31.04 -36.61
N LEU A 512 -23.17 -32.19 -37.30
CA LEU A 512 -21.97 -32.93 -37.71
C LEU A 512 -21.10 -32.14 -38.70
N ARG A 513 -21.71 -31.41 -39.65
CA ARG A 513 -20.98 -30.53 -40.58
C ARG A 513 -20.26 -29.43 -39.80
N LEU A 514 -20.97 -28.71 -38.94
CA LEU A 514 -20.44 -27.57 -38.18
C LEU A 514 -19.35 -27.98 -37.19
N ILE A 515 -19.52 -29.10 -36.48
CA ILE A 515 -18.50 -29.72 -35.60
C ILE A 515 -17.19 -29.97 -36.37
N LYS A 516 -17.29 -30.54 -37.57
CA LYS A 516 -16.14 -30.87 -38.43
C LYS A 516 -15.52 -29.65 -39.12
N GLU A 517 -16.33 -28.67 -39.49
CA GLU A 517 -15.90 -27.47 -40.23
C GLU A 517 -15.16 -26.47 -39.32
N HIS A 518 -15.52 -26.42 -38.04
CA HIS A 518 -14.94 -25.50 -37.06
C HIS A 518 -13.98 -26.17 -36.06
N ASP A 519 -13.72 -27.47 -36.18
CA ASP A 519 -12.83 -28.27 -35.30
C ASP A 519 -13.22 -28.17 -33.81
N VAL A 520 -14.52 -28.31 -33.53
CA VAL A 520 -15.11 -28.23 -32.18
C VAL A 520 -15.84 -29.52 -31.83
N SER A 521 -15.64 -30.06 -30.62
CA SER A 521 -16.28 -31.31 -30.17
C SER A 521 -17.77 -31.16 -29.79
N GLN A 522 -18.31 -29.94 -29.78
CA GLN A 522 -19.65 -29.61 -29.29
C GLN A 522 -20.14 -28.25 -29.80
N LEU A 523 -21.47 -28.09 -29.87
CA LEU A 523 -22.15 -26.85 -30.25
C LEU A 523 -23.30 -26.53 -29.27
N PRO A 524 -23.58 -25.25 -28.98
CA PRO A 524 -24.85 -24.85 -28.39
C PRO A 524 -25.99 -25.09 -29.39
N VAL A 525 -27.15 -25.54 -28.88
CA VAL A 525 -28.37 -25.68 -29.66
C VAL A 525 -29.29 -24.51 -29.34
N THR A 526 -29.78 -23.84 -30.37
CA THR A 526 -30.64 -22.65 -30.25
C THR A 526 -32.05 -22.87 -30.80
N ARG A 527 -33.01 -22.11 -30.25
CA ARG A 527 -34.37 -21.93 -30.78
C ARG A 527 -34.63 -20.43 -30.80
N GLU A 528 -35.02 -19.87 -31.95
CA GLU A 528 -35.22 -18.41 -32.10
C GLU A 528 -34.01 -17.57 -31.62
N GLY A 529 -32.79 -18.09 -31.81
CA GLY A 529 -31.53 -17.48 -31.35
C GLY A 529 -31.20 -17.67 -29.86
N LYS A 530 -32.12 -18.17 -29.02
CA LYS A 530 -31.89 -18.41 -27.59
C LYS A 530 -31.34 -19.81 -27.35
N PRO A 531 -30.40 -20.02 -26.41
CA PRO A 531 -29.85 -21.34 -26.11
C PRO A 531 -30.90 -22.22 -25.40
N VAL A 532 -31.14 -23.41 -25.95
CA VAL A 532 -32.11 -24.40 -25.42
C VAL A 532 -31.49 -25.76 -25.11
N GLY A 533 -30.33 -26.06 -25.69
CA GLY A 533 -29.63 -27.34 -25.49
C GLY A 533 -28.15 -27.25 -25.84
N SER A 534 -27.48 -28.40 -25.84
CA SER A 534 -26.14 -28.56 -26.41
C SER A 534 -26.04 -29.91 -27.13
N VAL A 535 -25.26 -29.99 -28.19
CA VAL A 535 -24.98 -31.24 -28.91
C VAL A 535 -23.48 -31.48 -28.94
N ALA A 536 -23.06 -32.69 -28.60
CA ALA A 536 -21.67 -33.11 -28.57
C ALA A 536 -21.42 -34.21 -29.59
N GLU A 537 -20.16 -34.36 -30.02
CA GLU A 537 -19.71 -35.41 -30.95
C GLU A 537 -20.15 -36.82 -30.53
N THR A 538 -20.23 -37.09 -29.22
CA THR A 538 -20.68 -38.38 -28.68
C THR A 538 -22.11 -38.73 -29.08
N ALA A 539 -23.04 -37.77 -29.06
CA ALA A 539 -24.42 -37.99 -29.46
C ALA A 539 -24.55 -38.28 -30.97
N LEU A 540 -23.67 -37.70 -31.79
CA LEU A 540 -23.59 -37.97 -33.23
C LEU A 540 -22.96 -39.34 -33.53
N VAL A 541 -21.97 -39.77 -32.73
CA VAL A 541 -21.42 -41.13 -32.77
C VAL A 541 -22.45 -42.17 -32.35
N GLU A 542 -23.30 -41.87 -31.36
CA GLU A 542 -24.41 -42.74 -30.95
C GLU A 542 -25.42 -43.00 -32.08
N LEU A 543 -25.71 -42.02 -32.95
CA LEU A 543 -26.54 -42.24 -34.15
C LEU A 543 -25.95 -43.28 -35.09
N PHE A 544 -24.63 -43.26 -35.30
CA PHE A 544 -23.93 -44.25 -36.13
C PHE A 544 -24.01 -45.66 -35.50
N VAL A 545 -23.83 -45.76 -34.18
CA VAL A 545 -23.97 -47.02 -33.42
C VAL A 545 -25.41 -47.55 -33.45
N GLN A 546 -26.41 -46.67 -33.48
CA GLN A 546 -27.84 -47.01 -33.60
C GLN A 546 -28.29 -47.22 -35.06
N HIS A 547 -27.41 -47.05 -36.05
CA HIS A 547 -27.71 -47.10 -37.48
C HIS A 547 -28.82 -46.14 -37.95
N ARG A 548 -28.95 -44.97 -37.31
CA ARG A 548 -29.87 -43.89 -37.72
C ARG A 548 -29.18 -42.95 -38.70
N ASP A 549 -29.87 -42.51 -39.76
CA ASP A 549 -29.34 -41.51 -40.70
C ASP A 549 -29.40 -40.09 -40.07
N PRO A 550 -28.27 -39.37 -39.92
CA PRO A 550 -28.26 -38.00 -39.40
C PRO A 550 -29.06 -36.97 -40.24
N GLN A 551 -29.48 -37.29 -41.47
CA GLN A 551 -30.40 -36.46 -42.26
C GLN A 551 -31.86 -36.55 -41.78
N GLU A 552 -32.26 -37.68 -41.19
CA GLU A 552 -33.63 -37.92 -40.73
C GLU A 552 -33.84 -37.47 -39.28
N VAL A 553 -32.80 -37.58 -38.45
CA VAL A 553 -32.83 -37.21 -37.02
C VAL A 553 -32.68 -35.71 -36.83
N ARG A 554 -33.54 -35.09 -35.99
CA ARG A 554 -33.44 -33.68 -35.61
C ARG A 554 -32.48 -33.46 -34.45
N VAL A 555 -31.80 -32.32 -34.41
CA VAL A 555 -30.91 -31.96 -33.28
C VAL A 555 -31.66 -31.98 -31.94
N ALA A 556 -32.94 -31.56 -31.92
CA ALA A 556 -33.82 -31.65 -30.75
C ALA A 556 -33.97 -33.07 -30.15
N GLU A 557 -33.77 -34.14 -30.93
CA GLU A 557 -33.85 -35.53 -30.43
C GLU A 557 -32.58 -36.00 -29.71
N ILE A 558 -31.45 -35.35 -29.97
CA ILE A 558 -30.11 -35.78 -29.53
C ILE A 558 -29.39 -34.75 -28.64
N MET A 559 -30.00 -33.58 -28.41
CA MET A 559 -29.40 -32.54 -27.59
C MET A 559 -29.45 -32.89 -26.10
N GLY A 560 -28.34 -32.65 -25.41
CA GLY A 560 -28.29 -32.56 -23.96
C GLY A 560 -28.73 -31.18 -23.45
N PRO A 561 -28.64 -30.94 -22.13
CA PRO A 561 -28.99 -29.66 -21.51
C PRO A 561 -28.24 -28.46 -22.13
N ALA A 562 -28.84 -27.27 -22.03
CA ALA A 562 -28.19 -26.02 -22.39
C ALA A 562 -26.95 -25.78 -21.52
N PHE A 563 -25.91 -25.19 -22.10
CA PHE A 563 -24.76 -24.70 -21.32
C PHE A 563 -25.19 -23.59 -20.35
N PRO A 564 -24.62 -23.51 -19.14
CA PRO A 564 -24.84 -22.37 -18.25
C PRO A 564 -24.52 -21.05 -18.96
N THR A 565 -25.37 -20.05 -18.81
CA THR A 565 -25.18 -18.71 -19.41
C THR A 565 -24.90 -17.69 -18.32
N VAL A 566 -23.99 -16.74 -18.58
CA VAL A 566 -23.64 -15.65 -17.67
C VAL A 566 -23.65 -14.29 -18.35
N GLU A 567 -23.79 -13.24 -17.54
CA GLU A 567 -23.61 -11.85 -17.95
C GLU A 567 -22.16 -11.57 -18.38
N PRO A 568 -21.90 -10.60 -19.28
CA PRO A 568 -20.55 -10.22 -19.70
C PRO A 568 -19.64 -9.81 -18.55
N SER A 569 -20.21 -9.27 -17.46
CA SER A 569 -19.52 -8.80 -16.26
C SER A 569 -19.24 -9.87 -15.20
N ALA A 570 -19.66 -11.12 -15.42
CA ALA A 570 -19.45 -12.21 -14.46
C ALA A 570 -17.95 -12.49 -14.24
N SER A 571 -17.56 -12.76 -13.00
CA SER A 571 -16.15 -12.94 -12.64
C SER A 571 -15.58 -14.26 -13.14
N LEU A 572 -14.25 -14.31 -13.29
CA LEU A 572 -13.55 -15.53 -13.69
C LEU A 572 -13.78 -16.70 -12.70
N GLU A 573 -13.98 -16.44 -11.40
CA GLU A 573 -14.35 -17.48 -10.43
C GLU A 573 -15.78 -18.02 -10.66
N GLN A 574 -16.74 -17.16 -11.03
CA GLN A 574 -18.10 -17.58 -11.37
C GLN A 574 -18.10 -18.47 -12.62
N VAL A 575 -17.38 -18.05 -13.68
CA VAL A 575 -17.20 -18.83 -14.90
C VAL A 575 -16.51 -20.17 -14.63
N ALA A 576 -15.43 -20.17 -13.84
CA ALA A 576 -14.72 -21.40 -13.46
C ALA A 576 -15.57 -22.36 -12.62
N GLY A 577 -16.43 -21.84 -11.74
CA GLY A 577 -17.35 -22.63 -10.91
C GLY A 577 -18.43 -23.37 -11.72
N LEU A 578 -18.82 -22.83 -12.88
CA LEU A 578 -19.81 -23.43 -13.77
C LEU A 578 -19.24 -24.52 -14.70
N LEU A 579 -17.91 -24.53 -14.93
CA LEU A 579 -17.22 -25.46 -15.83
C LEU A 579 -16.95 -26.84 -15.20
N THR A 580 -18.02 -27.54 -14.82
CA THR A 580 -18.00 -28.87 -14.18
C THR A 580 -17.58 -29.99 -15.14
N ARG A 581 -17.53 -31.26 -14.71
CA ARG A 581 -17.29 -32.39 -15.63
C ARG A 581 -18.33 -32.42 -16.76
N ASP A 582 -19.58 -32.15 -16.39
CA ASP A 582 -20.78 -32.35 -17.19
C ASP A 582 -21.17 -31.07 -17.96
N ASN A 583 -20.69 -29.90 -17.50
CA ASN A 583 -20.75 -28.62 -18.19
C ASN A 583 -19.35 -28.25 -18.74
N PRO A 584 -18.95 -28.71 -19.94
CA PRO A 584 -17.63 -28.44 -20.52
C PRO A 584 -17.44 -27.00 -21.04
N ALA A 585 -18.53 -26.23 -21.21
CA ALA A 585 -18.54 -24.84 -21.65
C ALA A 585 -19.58 -24.00 -20.90
N VAL A 586 -19.40 -22.68 -20.96
CA VAL A 586 -20.28 -21.63 -20.43
C VAL A 586 -20.52 -20.61 -21.54
N LEU A 587 -21.76 -20.17 -21.70
CA LEU A 587 -22.15 -19.12 -22.63
C LEU A 587 -22.11 -17.74 -21.98
N VAL A 588 -21.86 -16.71 -22.77
CA VAL A 588 -21.92 -15.31 -22.37
C VAL A 588 -22.86 -14.59 -23.30
N GLU A 589 -23.96 -14.04 -22.78
CA GLU A 589 -24.93 -13.29 -23.57
C GLU A 589 -24.45 -11.84 -23.71
N GLN A 590 -24.07 -11.42 -24.92
CA GLN A 590 -23.57 -10.07 -25.16
C GLN A 590 -24.73 -9.08 -25.30
N PRO A 591 -24.56 -7.78 -25.00
CA PRO A 591 -25.62 -6.76 -25.14
C PRO A 591 -26.13 -6.57 -26.59
N THR A 592 -25.47 -7.20 -27.57
CA THR A 592 -25.84 -7.28 -28.98
C THR A 592 -26.80 -8.43 -29.31
N GLY A 593 -27.18 -9.26 -28.31
CA GLY A 593 -27.93 -10.51 -28.50
C GLY A 593 -27.08 -11.67 -29.06
N LYS A 594 -25.75 -11.50 -29.19
CA LYS A 594 -24.85 -12.57 -29.66
C LYS A 594 -24.32 -13.40 -28.50
N LEU A 595 -24.22 -14.71 -28.70
CA LEU A 595 -23.61 -15.63 -27.74
C LEU A 595 -22.09 -15.72 -27.96
N GLY A 596 -21.33 -15.44 -26.92
CA GLY A 596 -19.93 -15.87 -26.79
C GLY A 596 -19.83 -17.20 -26.03
N ILE A 597 -18.75 -17.96 -26.22
CA ILE A 597 -18.53 -19.24 -25.53
C ILE A 597 -17.15 -19.31 -24.87
N ILE A 598 -17.15 -19.69 -23.59
CA ILE A 598 -15.96 -19.94 -22.78
C ILE A 598 -15.89 -21.44 -22.48
N THR A 599 -14.73 -22.04 -22.73
CA THR A 599 -14.44 -23.45 -22.45
C THR A 599 -13.35 -23.56 -21.38
N LYS A 600 -13.15 -24.78 -20.85
CA LYS A 600 -11.99 -25.09 -20.00
C LYS A 600 -10.65 -24.79 -20.69
N TYR A 601 -10.56 -24.96 -22.01
CA TYR A 601 -9.35 -24.65 -22.76
C TYR A 601 -9.03 -23.15 -22.74
N ASP A 602 -10.05 -22.27 -22.78
CA ASP A 602 -9.85 -20.83 -22.70
C ASP A 602 -9.30 -20.39 -21.34
N LEU A 603 -9.85 -20.94 -20.24
CA LEU A 603 -9.29 -20.71 -18.89
C LEU A 603 -7.86 -21.22 -18.76
N ILE A 604 -7.58 -22.46 -19.22
CA ILE A 604 -6.22 -23.03 -19.17
C ILE A 604 -5.24 -22.18 -20.01
N SER A 605 -5.67 -21.72 -21.18
CA SER A 605 -4.87 -20.88 -22.08
C SER A 605 -4.65 -19.47 -21.54
N HIS A 606 -5.55 -18.96 -20.71
CA HIS A 606 -5.37 -17.70 -19.99
C HIS A 606 -4.40 -17.85 -18.80
N ILE A 607 -4.55 -18.92 -18.01
CA ILE A 607 -3.66 -19.25 -16.87
C ILE A 607 -2.22 -19.57 -17.33
N ALA A 608 -2.02 -19.95 -18.60
CA ALA A 608 -0.72 -20.27 -19.19
C ALA A 608 -0.02 -19.10 -19.92
N ARG A 609 -0.58 -17.88 -19.88
CA ARG A 609 0.04 -16.65 -20.45
C ARG A 609 0.87 -15.90 -19.40
#